data_AF-A0A7L9BSS9-F1
#
_entry.id   AF-A0A7L9BSS9-F1
#
_cell.length_a   1.000
_cell.length_b   1.000
_cell.length_c   1.000
_cell.angle_alpha   90.00
_cell.angle_beta   90.00
_cell.angle_gamma   90.00
#
_symmetry.space_group_name_H-M   'P 1'
#
loop_
_entity.id
_entity.type
_entity.pdbx_description
1 polymer ?
#
loop_
_entity_poly.entity_id
_entity_poly.type
_entity_poly.pdbx_seq_one_letter_code
_entity_poly.pdbx_strand_id
1 'polypeptide(L)'
;MRRTLVWDIPTRLFHWLFAGGFIAAAVIALGQGDDSPLFPYHGMIGLALGLMLVLRVVWGFVGSRHARFGSFAFGPRAVAG
;
A
#
# COMPACT_ATOMS: atom_id res chain seq x y z
N MET A 1 25.94 -4.09 19.17
CA MET A 1 25.25 -3.53 17.99
C MET A 1 23.86 -3.06 18.40
N ARG A 2 23.49 -1.80 18.16
CA ARG A 2 22.18 -1.27 18.56
C ARG A 2 21.19 -1.46 17.40
N ARG A 3 20.10 -2.20 17.61
CA ARG A 3 19.03 -2.36 16.60
C ARG A 3 18.22 -1.07 16.52
N THR A 4 18.03 -0.55 15.31
CA THR A 4 17.15 0.58 15.01
C THR A 4 15.92 0.10 14.26
N LEU A 5 14.74 0.51 14.69
CA LEU A 5 13.50 0.21 13.99
C LEU A 5 13.35 1.17 12.80
N VAL A 6 13.65 0.65 11.60
CA VAL A 6 13.51 1.42 10.36
C VAL A 6 12.05 1.43 9.90
N TRP A 7 11.37 0.28 9.90
CA TRP A 7 9.95 0.19 9.53
C TRP A 7 9.08 -0.04 10.75
N ASP A 8 8.16 0.90 10.97
CA ASP A 8 7.13 0.79 11.98
C ASP A 8 6.04 -0.22 11.58
N ILE A 9 5.20 -0.58 12.54
CA ILE A 9 4.12 -1.56 12.35
C ILE A 9 3.14 -1.10 11.25
N PRO A 10 2.65 0.16 11.22
CA PRO A 10 1.74 0.62 10.18
C PRO A 10 2.31 0.48 8.76
N THR A 11 3.59 0.80 8.56
CA THR A 11 4.25 0.66 7.26
C THR A 11 4.30 -0.80 6.81
N ARG A 12 4.56 -1.74 7.73
CA ARG A 12 4.59 -3.18 7.42
C ARG A 12 3.21 -3.72 7.11
N LEU A 13 2.20 -3.33 7.91
CA LEU A 13 0.81 -3.74 7.68
C LEU A 13 0.32 -3.25 6.33
N PHE A 14 0.55 -1.97 6.01
CA PHE A 14 0.23 -1.45 4.68
C PHE A 14 0.90 -2.27 3.59
N HIS A 15 2.23 -2.50 3.67
CA HIS A 15 2.95 -3.19 2.61
C HIS A 15 2.42 -4.60 2.34
N TRP A 16 2.28 -5.42 3.39
CA TRP A 16 1.87 -6.81 3.22
C TRP A 16 0.39 -6.95 2.88
N LEU A 17 -0.50 -6.16 3.47
CA LEU A 17 -1.91 -6.17 3.11
C LEU A 17 -2.11 -5.66 1.68
N PHE A 18 -1.35 -4.63 1.26
CA PHE A 18 -1.51 -4.05 -0.07
C PHE A 18 -1.01 -5.03 -1.13
N ALA A 19 0.16 -5.65 -0.91
CA ALA A 19 0.68 -6.68 -1.80
C ALA A 19 -0.28 -7.89 -1.89
N GLY A 20 -0.74 -8.42 -0.75
CA GLY A 20 -1.65 -9.56 -0.72
C GLY A 20 -3.01 -9.25 -1.37
N GLY A 21 -3.60 -8.10 -1.05
CA GLY A 21 -4.85 -7.65 -1.66
C GLY A 21 -4.72 -7.40 -3.16
N PHE A 22 -3.61 -6.79 -3.61
CA PHE A 22 -3.35 -6.58 -5.03
C PHE A 22 -3.24 -7.91 -5.78
N ILE A 23 -2.48 -8.88 -5.24
CA ILE A 23 -2.38 -10.23 -5.83
C ILE A 23 -3.75 -10.90 -5.88
N ALA A 24 -4.53 -10.85 -4.79
CA ALA A 24 -5.87 -11.44 -4.77
C ALA A 24 -6.80 -10.80 -5.81
N ALA A 25 -6.81 -9.47 -5.91
CA ALA A 25 -7.61 -8.75 -6.90
C ALA A 25 -7.18 -9.09 -8.33
N ALA A 26 -5.87 -9.20 -8.59
CA ALA A 26 -5.32 -9.57 -9.90
C ALA A 26 -5.67 -11.01 -10.28
N VAL A 27 -5.58 -11.96 -9.34
CA VAL A 27 -5.98 -13.37 -9.58
C VAL A 27 -7.45 -13.48 -9.92
N ILE A 28 -8.33 -12.73 -9.24
CA ILE A 28 -9.77 -12.73 -9.55
C ILE A 28 -10.00 -12.16 -10.96
N ALA A 29 -9.50 -10.96 -11.24
CA ALA A 29 -9.79 -10.28 -12.50
C ALA A 29 -9.11 -10.92 -13.72
N LEU A 30 -7.83 -11.27 -13.61
CA LEU A 30 -7.04 -11.80 -14.74
C LEU A 30 -7.12 -13.31 -14.87
N GLY A 31 -7.32 -14.02 -13.76
CA GLY A 31 -7.31 -15.49 -13.73
C GLY A 31 -8.69 -16.11 -13.91
N GLN A 32 -9.75 -15.47 -13.38
CA GLN A 32 -11.10 -16.05 -13.39
C GLN A 32 -12.08 -15.30 -14.30
N GLY A 33 -11.80 -14.03 -14.62
CA GLY A 33 -12.67 -13.19 -15.43
C GLY A 33 -13.82 -12.56 -14.63
N ASP A 34 -14.57 -11.72 -15.33
CA ASP A 34 -15.71 -10.94 -14.82
C ASP A 34 -16.99 -11.75 -14.59
N ASP A 35 -17.15 -12.87 -15.30
CA ASP A 35 -18.26 -13.82 -15.09
C ASP A 35 -18.11 -14.67 -13.80
N SER A 36 -16.95 -14.62 -13.13
CA SER A 36 -16.73 -15.40 -11.91
C SER A 36 -17.63 -14.93 -10.76
N PRO A 37 -18.21 -15.85 -9.96
CA PRO A 37 -18.93 -15.49 -8.73
C PRO A 37 -18.01 -14.80 -7.70
N LEU A 38 -16.69 -14.85 -7.88
CA LEU A 38 -15.71 -14.16 -7.04
C LEU A 38 -15.43 -12.71 -7.50
N PHE A 39 -15.89 -12.31 -8.68
CA PHE A 39 -15.63 -10.96 -9.22
C PHE A 39 -16.12 -9.81 -8.33
N PRO A 40 -17.25 -9.90 -7.60
CA PRO A 40 -17.63 -8.84 -6.63
C PRO A 40 -16.54 -8.55 -5.58
N TYR A 41 -15.78 -9.56 -5.18
CA TYR A 41 -14.68 -9.38 -4.23
C TYR A 41 -13.51 -8.60 -4.82
N HIS A 42 -13.26 -8.67 -6.14
CA HIS A 42 -12.26 -7.81 -6.80
C HIS A 42 -12.58 -6.33 -6.53
N GLY A 43 -13.84 -5.92 -6.69
CA GLY A 43 -14.28 -4.56 -6.43
C GLY A 43 -14.13 -4.16 -4.96
N MET A 44 -14.54 -5.02 -4.02
CA MET A 44 -14.40 -4.76 -2.58
C MET A 44 -12.93 -4.64 -2.15
N ILE A 45 -12.06 -5.52 -2.68
CA ILE A 45 -10.62 -5.46 -2.44
C ILE A 45 -10.05 -4.17 -3.00
N GLY A 46 -10.46 -3.76 -4.22
CA GLY A 46 -10.06 -2.48 -4.82
C GLY A 46 -10.39 -1.28 -3.93
N LEU A 47 -11.59 -1.24 -3.35
CA LEU A 47 -11.98 -0.19 -2.40
C LEU A 47 -11.12 -0.21 -1.13
N ALA A 48 -10.85 -1.39 -0.57
CA ALA A 48 -9.98 -1.54 0.60
C ALA A 48 -8.54 -1.09 0.32
N LEU A 49 -7.99 -1.44 -0.85
CA LEU A 49 -6.68 -0.98 -1.30
C LEU A 49 -6.64 0.54 -1.50
N GLY A 50 -7.71 1.12 -2.05
CA GLY A 50 -7.88 2.57 -2.17
C GLY A 50 -7.84 3.28 -0.82
N LEU A 51 -8.60 2.79 0.17
CA LEU A 51 -8.54 3.30 1.53
C LEU A 51 -7.14 3.18 2.14
N MET A 52 -6.50 2.02 2.00
CA MET A 52 -5.14 1.79 2.48
C MET A 52 -4.13 2.74 1.83
N LEU A 53 -4.28 3.06 0.54
CA LEU A 53 -3.44 4.04 -0.15
C LEU A 53 -3.60 5.43 0.48
N VAL A 54 -4.82 5.88 0.75
CA VAL A 54 -5.06 7.15 1.46
C VAL A 54 -4.38 7.15 2.82
N LEU A 55 -4.58 6.08 3.62
CA LEU A 55 -3.94 5.94 4.92
C LEU A 55 -2.41 5.97 4.81
N ARG A 56 -1.83 5.34 3.77
CA ARG A 56 -0.40 5.36 3.53
C ARG A 56 0.12 6.74 3.18
N VAL A 57 -0.62 7.49 2.36
CA VAL A 57 -0.28 8.87 2.00
C VAL A 57 -0.27 9.74 3.25
N VAL A 58 -1.33 9.68 4.07
CA VAL A 58 -1.38 10.39 5.37
C VAL A 58 -0.20 9.98 6.26
N TRP A 59 0.09 8.69 6.39
CA TRP A 59 1.23 8.18 7.15
C TRP A 59 2.59 8.66 6.60
N GLY A 60 2.67 8.93 5.29
CA GLY A 60 3.83 9.54 4.64
C GLY A 60 4.08 11.00 5.02
N PHE A 61 3.14 11.66 5.69
CA PHE A 61 3.33 12.99 6.26
C PHE A 61 3.53 12.96 7.77
N VAL A 62 2.71 12.21 8.51
CA VAL A 62 2.68 12.26 9.98
C VAL A 62 3.40 11.09 10.67
N GLY A 63 3.74 10.03 9.95
CA GLY A 63 4.31 8.79 10.49
C GLY A 63 5.73 8.91 11.07
N SER A 64 6.37 7.77 11.33
CA SER A 64 7.75 7.73 11.87
C SER A 64 8.78 8.31 10.87
N ARG A 65 9.99 8.63 11.37
CA ARG A 65 11.07 9.27 10.58
C ARG A 65 11.26 8.66 9.19
N HIS A 66 11.29 7.33 9.11
CA HIS A 66 11.56 6.59 7.87
C HIS A 66 10.31 6.30 7.03
N ALA A 67 9.11 6.55 7.57
CA ALA A 67 7.85 6.41 6.85
C ALA A 67 7.52 7.64 6.00
N ARG A 68 8.08 8.82 6.37
CA ARG A 68 7.77 10.11 5.77
C ARG A 68 8.41 10.29 4.40
N PHE A 69 7.72 10.96 3.49
CA PHE A 69 8.23 11.25 2.15
C PHE A 69 9.50 12.12 2.15
N GLY A 70 9.70 12.93 3.20
CA GLY A 70 10.91 13.73 3.38
C GLY A 70 12.18 12.91 3.66
N SER A 71 12.07 11.64 4.05
CA SER A 71 13.24 10.77 4.21
C SER A 71 13.65 10.06 2.92
N PHE A 72 12.94 10.30 1.81
CA PHE A 72 13.25 9.65 0.53
C PHE A 72 14.43 10.36 -0.13
N ALA A 73 15.35 9.59 -0.70
CA ALA A 73 16.49 10.12 -1.45
C ALA A 73 16.05 11.01 -2.63
N PHE A 74 14.91 10.66 -3.25
CA PHE A 74 14.22 11.46 -4.27
C PHE A 74 12.84 11.86 -3.75
N GLY A 75 12.80 12.90 -2.92
CA GLY A 75 11.54 13.41 -2.37
C GLY A 75 10.64 14.03 -3.44
N PRO A 76 9.35 14.29 -3.14
CA PRO A 76 8.38 14.80 -4.11
C PRO A 76 8.83 16.09 -4.83
N ARG A 77 9.49 17.01 -4.11
CA ARG A 77 10.03 18.25 -4.69
C ARG A 77 11.16 18.05 -5.69
N ALA A 78 11.90 16.94 -5.59
CA ALA A 78 12.98 16.63 -6.53
C ALA A 78 12.45 16.04 -7.85
N VAL A 79 11.21 15.54 -7.86
CA VAL A 79 10.62 14.83 -9.01
C VAL A 79 9.46 15.60 -9.65
N ALA A 80 8.83 16.55 -8.94
CA ALA A 80 7.71 17.35 -9.43
C ALA A 80 8.10 18.53 -10.36
N GLY A 81 9.26 18.44 -11.01
CA GLY A 81 9.76 19.44 -11.97
C GLY A 81 8.90 19.56 -13.22
#